data_AF-A0AAV0L075-F1
#
_entry.id   AF-A0AAV0L075-F1
#
_cell.length_a   1.000
_cell.length_b   1.000
_cell.length_c   1.000
_cell.angle_alpha   90.00
_cell.angle_beta   90.00
_cell.angle_gamma   90.00
#
_symmetry.space_group_name_H-M   'P 1'
#
loop_
_entity.id
_entity.type
_entity.pdbx_description
1 polymer ?
#
loop_
_entity_poly.entity_id
_entity_poly.type
_entity_poly.pdbx_seq_one_letter_code
_entity_poly.pdbx_strand_id
1 'polypeptide(L)'
;NFPAQQLSTKGTTRFKLPQTVSYSEEDVKLAHYIFAEDLPPDEPLVQTMMEVYSRKTLWSLCPDSCVHADVITALACHLTLDELWRDADRGKRVCFLPTEFQ
;
A
#
# COMPACT_ATOMS: atom_id res chain seq x y z
N ASN A 1 -30.78 -30.45 27.99
CA ASN A 1 -29.41 -31.00 28.17
C ASN A 1 -28.78 -31.29 26.82
N PHE A 2 -28.31 -30.25 26.13
CA PHE A 2 -27.44 -30.37 24.97
C PHE A 2 -26.08 -29.80 25.38
N PRO A 3 -24.99 -30.59 25.39
CA PRO A 3 -23.69 -30.09 25.79
C PRO A 3 -23.14 -29.18 24.69
N ALA A 4 -22.68 -27.99 25.09
CA ALA A 4 -22.00 -27.04 24.23
C ALA A 4 -20.74 -27.70 23.65
N GLN A 5 -20.69 -27.81 22.32
CA GLN A 5 -19.47 -28.16 21.61
C GLN A 5 -18.45 -27.03 21.80
N GLN A 6 -17.31 -27.38 22.39
CA GLN A 6 -16.15 -26.51 22.50
C GLN A 6 -15.67 -26.15 21.08
N LEU A 7 -15.82 -24.88 20.71
CA LEU A 7 -15.17 -24.30 19.54
C LEU A 7 -13.66 -24.31 19.78
N SER A 8 -12.97 -25.23 19.11
CA SER A 8 -11.52 -25.31 19.06
C SER A 8 -10.99 -24.10 18.29
N THR A 9 -10.54 -23.07 18.99
CA THR A 9 -9.81 -21.93 18.43
C THR A 9 -8.37 -22.33 18.10
N LYS A 10 -8.20 -23.26 17.16
CA LYS A 10 -6.89 -23.55 16.56
C LYS A 10 -6.66 -22.62 15.39
N GLY A 11 -5.75 -21.66 15.58
CA GLY A 11 -5.11 -20.93 14.48
C GLY A 11 -5.38 -19.44 14.45
N THR A 12 -5.21 -18.71 15.57
CA THR A 12 -4.88 -17.30 15.46
C THR A 12 -3.47 -17.22 14.88
N THR A 13 -3.35 -17.16 13.55
CA THR A 13 -2.14 -16.67 12.90
C THR A 13 -1.94 -15.25 13.37
N ARG A 14 -1.17 -15.08 14.45
CA ARG A 14 -0.68 -13.78 14.88
C ARG A 14 0.15 -13.27 13.71
N PHE A 15 -0.43 -12.35 12.93
CA PHE A 15 0.37 -11.46 12.10
C PHE A 15 1.38 -10.83 13.07
N LYS A 16 2.64 -11.24 12.97
CA LYS A 16 3.71 -10.50 13.62
C LYS A 16 3.68 -9.14 12.94
N LEU A 17 3.13 -8.15 13.63
CA LEU A 17 3.36 -6.76 13.27
C LEU A 17 4.88 -6.61 13.09
N PRO A 18 5.34 -5.97 12.00
CA PRO A 18 6.76 -5.80 11.78
C PRO A 18 7.38 -5.16 13.01
N GLN A 19 8.66 -5.47 13.24
CA GLN A 19 9.51 -4.72 14.17
C GLN A 19 9.25 -3.22 13.98
N THR A 20 9.16 -2.46 15.08
CA THR A 20 8.93 -1.00 15.06
C THR A 20 9.83 -0.36 14.00
N VAL A 21 9.24 -0.01 12.87
CA VAL A 21 9.92 0.69 11.78
C VAL A 21 10.14 2.10 12.30
N SER A 22 11.42 2.47 12.47
CA SER A 22 11.78 3.85 12.77
C SER A 22 11.71 4.64 11.47
N TYR A 23 10.79 5.59 11.40
CA TYR A 23 10.70 6.53 10.28
C TYR A 23 11.69 7.68 10.49
N SER A 24 12.28 8.18 9.41
CA SER A 24 13.12 9.38 9.47
C SER A 24 12.27 10.64 9.71
N GLU A 25 12.89 11.74 10.14
CA GLU A 25 12.18 13.01 10.27
C GLU A 25 11.62 13.49 8.93
N GLU A 26 12.36 13.23 7.85
CA GLU A 26 11.96 13.51 6.47
C GLU A 26 10.71 12.73 6.05
N ASP A 27 10.63 11.44 6.39
CA ASP A 27 9.45 10.61 6.09
C ASP A 27 8.20 11.14 6.80
N VAL A 28 8.36 11.55 8.06
CA VAL A 28 7.27 12.13 8.86
C VAL A 28 6.82 13.47 8.26
N LYS A 29 7.75 14.33 7.85
CA LYS A 29 7.44 15.60 7.16
C LYS A 29 6.71 15.35 5.85
N LEU A 30 7.14 14.36 5.07
CA LEU A 30 6.49 14.00 3.82
C LEU A 30 5.05 13.52 4.06
N ALA A 31 4.83 12.66 5.06
CA ALA A 31 3.50 12.21 5.43
C ALA A 31 2.60 13.40 5.84
N HIS A 32 3.11 14.31 6.69
CA HIS A 32 2.38 15.53 7.06
C HIS A 32 2.05 16.39 5.85
N TYR A 33 3.01 16.56 4.92
CA TYR A 33 2.76 17.31 3.70
C TYR A 33 1.66 16.66 2.87
N ILE A 34 1.69 15.34 2.62
CA ILE A 34 0.66 14.62 1.84
C ILE A 34 -0.74 14.79 2.47
N PHE A 35 -0.84 14.72 3.79
CA PHE A 35 -2.10 14.79 4.53
C PHE A 35 -2.46 16.20 5.04
N ALA A 36 -1.88 17.25 4.45
CA ALA A 36 -2.24 18.63 4.77
C ALA A 36 -3.58 19.01 4.11
N GLU A 37 -4.57 19.37 4.93
CA GLU A 37 -5.94 19.71 4.49
C GLU A 37 -6.04 21.07 3.77
N ASP A 38 -5.09 21.97 4.00
CA ASP A 38 -5.05 23.32 3.46
C ASP A 38 -4.41 23.41 2.05
N LEU A 39 -3.89 22.30 1.54
CA LEU A 39 -3.24 22.22 0.24
C LEU A 39 -4.19 21.73 -0.87
N PRO A 40 -3.90 22.05 -2.15
CA PRO A 40 -4.80 21.70 -3.26
C PRO A 40 -4.97 20.17 -3.42
N PRO A 41 -6.20 19.64 -3.48
CA PRO A 41 -6.45 18.21 -3.57
C PRO A 41 -6.00 17.58 -4.90
N ASP A 42 -6.03 18.34 -5.99
CA ASP A 42 -5.64 17.87 -7.33
C ASP A 42 -4.15 18.10 -7.63
N GLU A 43 -3.36 18.54 -6.64
CA GLU A 43 -1.92 18.72 -6.79
C GLU A 43 -1.24 17.37 -7.13
N PRO A 44 -0.48 17.28 -8.24
CA PRO A 44 0.23 16.07 -8.60
C PRO A 44 1.45 15.88 -7.67
N LEU A 45 1.45 14.83 -6.86
CA LEU A 45 2.51 14.57 -5.88
C LEU A 45 3.51 13.51 -6.36
N VAL A 46 3.03 12.50 -7.07
CA VAL A 46 3.88 11.40 -7.56
C VAL A 46 3.60 11.20 -9.04
N GLN A 47 4.67 11.20 -9.83
CA GLN A 47 4.62 10.84 -11.24
C GLN A 47 5.41 9.56 -11.48
N THR A 48 4.76 8.59 -12.10
CA THR A 48 5.37 7.35 -12.57
C THR A 48 5.34 7.31 -14.09
N MET A 49 5.92 6.27 -14.70
CA MET A 49 5.81 6.07 -16.15
C MET A 49 4.37 5.82 -16.62
N MET A 50 3.52 5.28 -15.75
CA MET A 50 2.17 4.85 -16.11
C MET A 50 1.10 5.87 -15.69
N GLU A 51 1.28 6.50 -14.53
CA GLU A 51 0.25 7.34 -13.90
C GLU A 51 0.81 8.52 -13.11
N VAL A 52 -0.05 9.50 -12.89
CA VAL A 52 0.17 10.64 -11.99
C VAL A 52 -0.82 10.54 -10.84
N TYR A 53 -0.31 10.54 -9.61
CA TYR A 53 -1.11 10.44 -8.40
C TYR A 53 -1.20 11.82 -7.75
N SER A 54 -2.44 12.28 -7.56
CA SER A 54 -2.72 13.53 -6.87
C SER A 54 -2.72 13.35 -5.36
N ARG A 55 -2.69 14.47 -4.63
CA ARG A 55 -2.90 14.52 -3.18
C ARG A 55 -4.17 13.78 -2.77
N LYS A 56 -5.28 14.03 -3.45
CA LYS A 56 -6.58 13.38 -3.20
C LYS A 56 -6.49 11.85 -3.37
N THR A 57 -5.77 11.37 -4.39
CA THR A 57 -5.58 9.92 -4.59
C THR A 57 -4.77 9.32 -3.43
N LEU A 58 -3.67 9.97 -3.05
CA LEU A 58 -2.81 9.54 -1.95
C LEU A 58 -3.47 9.69 -0.57
N TRP A 59 -4.45 10.58 -0.43
CA TRP A 59 -5.25 10.73 0.79
C TRP A 59 -5.96 9.44 1.20
N SER A 60 -6.23 8.54 0.24
CA SER A 60 -6.79 7.22 0.54
C SER A 60 -5.89 6.33 1.43
N LEU A 61 -4.63 6.73 1.65
CA LEU A 61 -3.71 6.12 2.61
C LEU A 61 -3.93 6.57 4.07
N CYS A 62 -4.82 7.55 4.31
CA CYS A 62 -5.18 7.95 5.66
C CYS A 62 -5.75 6.77 6.46
N PRO A 63 -5.56 6.75 7.80
CA PRO A 63 -6.26 5.82 8.67
C PRO A 63 -7.78 5.84 8.39
N ASP A 64 -8.41 4.68 8.53
CA ASP A 64 -9.86 4.50 8.39
C ASP A 64 -10.45 4.80 6.98
N SER A 65 -9.60 5.01 5.97
CA SER A 65 -10.00 5.19 4.58
C SER A 65 -9.91 3.88 3.78
N CYS A 66 -10.76 3.73 2.76
CA CYS A 66 -10.56 2.69 1.75
C CYS A 66 -9.46 3.15 0.79
N VAL A 67 -8.43 2.31 0.62
CA VAL A 67 -7.33 2.58 -0.30
C VAL A 67 -7.85 2.64 -1.73
N HIS A 68 -7.51 3.71 -2.45
CA HIS A 68 -7.92 3.90 -3.83
C HIS A 68 -7.24 2.87 -4.75
N ALA A 69 -7.94 2.44 -5.81
CA ALA A 69 -7.45 1.41 -6.72
C ALA A 69 -6.10 1.79 -7.37
N ASP A 70 -5.96 3.03 -7.81
CA ASP A 70 -4.71 3.58 -8.37
C ASP A 70 -3.54 3.46 -7.41
N VAL A 71 -3.74 3.68 -6.10
CA VAL A 71 -2.67 3.55 -5.10
C VAL A 71 -2.22 2.09 -4.94
N ILE A 72 -3.16 1.14 -5.04
CA ILE A 72 -2.86 -0.30 -5.03
C ILE A 72 -2.05 -0.66 -6.28
N THR A 73 -2.47 -0.17 -7.45
CA THR A 73 -1.77 -0.36 -8.72
C THR A 73 -0.36 0.25 -8.66
N ALA A 74 -0.19 1.45 -8.09
CA ALA A 74 1.10 2.10 -7.88
C ALA A 74 2.06 1.23 -7.08
N LEU A 75 1.59 0.70 -5.95
CA LEU A 75 2.39 -0.16 -5.08
C LEU A 75 2.74 -1.47 -5.79
N ALA A 76 1.79 -2.09 -6.47
CA ALA A 76 2.02 -3.34 -7.20
C ALA A 76 3.01 -3.16 -8.36
N CYS A 77 2.92 -2.04 -9.09
CA CYS A 77 3.92 -1.61 -10.07
C CYS A 77 5.30 -1.48 -9.43
N HIS A 78 5.41 -0.74 -8.33
CA HIS A 78 6.68 -0.51 -7.64
C HIS A 78 7.33 -1.82 -7.20
N LEU A 79 6.58 -2.71 -6.55
CA LEU A 79 7.08 -4.02 -6.11
C LEU A 79 7.52 -4.90 -7.28
N THR A 80 6.77 -4.87 -8.39
CA THR A 80 7.10 -5.59 -9.61
C THR A 80 8.41 -5.10 -10.23
N LEU A 81 8.64 -3.78 -10.22
CA LEU A 81 9.85 -3.15 -10.73
C LEU A 81 11.05 -3.36 -9.81
N ASP A 82 10.86 -3.26 -8.49
CA ASP A 82 11.92 -3.53 -7.50
C ASP A 82 12.42 -4.97 -7.62
N GLU A 83 11.53 -5.94 -7.78
CA GLU A 83 11.91 -7.34 -8.02
C GLU A 83 12.68 -7.51 -9.34
N LEU A 84 12.23 -6.86 -10.42
CA LEU A 84 12.91 -6.89 -11.71
C LEU A 84 14.33 -6.32 -11.62
N TRP A 85 14.53 -5.27 -10.83
CA TRP A 85 15.83 -4.64 -10.64
C TRP A 85 16.75 -5.43 -9.70
N ARG A 86 16.21 -6.07 -8.67
CA ARG A 86 16.99 -6.91 -7.73
C ARG A 86 17.54 -8.18 -8.37
N ASP A 87 16.82 -8.76 -9.33
CA ASP A 87 17.12 -10.08 -9.88
C ASP A 87 17.08 -10.06 -11.43
N ALA A 88 17.75 -9.05 -12.01
CA ALA A 88 17.72 -8.76 -13.46
C ALA A 88 18.11 -9.97 -14.33
N ASP A 89 19.00 -10.83 -13.84
CA ASP A 89 19.49 -12.02 -14.55
C ASP A 89 18.47 -13.17 -14.59
N ARG A 90 17.49 -13.20 -13.68
CA ARG A 90 16.47 -14.26 -13.59
C ARG A 90 15.18 -13.93 -14.34
N GLY A 91 15.05 -12.70 -14.83
CA GLY A 91 13.84 -12.22 -15.49
C GLY A 91 12.67 -12.01 -14.52
N LYS A 92 11.55 -11.49 -15.05
CA LYS A 92 10.38 -11.09 -14.26
C LYS A 92 9.66 -12.30 -13.65
N ARG A 93 9.68 -12.43 -12.31
CA ARG A 93 8.97 -13.49 -11.58
C ARG A 93 7.63 -13.05 -10.99
N VAL A 94 7.51 -11.76 -10.70
CA VAL A 94 6.30 -11.15 -10.14
C VAL A 94 5.67 -10.30 -11.22
N CYS A 95 4.39 -10.54 -11.49
CA CYS A 95 3.56 -9.72 -12.37
C CYS A 95 2.31 -9.33 -11.60
N PHE A 96 1.89 -8.09 -11.75
CA PHE A 96 0.57 -7.65 -11.31
C PHE A 96 -0.31 -7.40 -12.54
N LEU A 97 -1.62 -7.59 -12.35
CA LEU A 97 -2.64 -7.16 -13.30
C LEU A 97 -3.31 -5.91 -12.72
N PRO A 98 -3.61 -4.89 -13.55
CA PRO A 98 -4.31 -3.70 -13.09
C PRO A 98 -5.61 -4.03 -12.36
N THR A 99 -5.99 -3.15 -11.43
CA THR A 99 -7.24 -3.29 -10.66
C THR A 99 -8.49 -3.18 -11.52
N GLU A 100 -8.38 -2.55 -12.70
CA GLU A 100 -9.44 -2.49 -13.69
C GLU A 100 -9.17 -3.50 -14.81
N PHE A 101 -10.12 -4.42 -15.02
CA PHE A 101 -10.16 -5.29 -16.19
C PHE A 101 -11.27 -4.78 -17.12
N GLN A 102 -10.89 -4.34 -18.33
CA GLN A 102 -11.84 -4.05 -19.41
C GLN A 102 -12.20 -5.32 -20.17
#